data_AF-A0A1G2DHS9-F1
#
_entry.id   AF-A0A1G2DHS9-F1
#
_cell.length_a   1.000
_cell.length_b   1.000
_cell.length_c   1.000
_cell.angle_alpha   90.00
_cell.angle_beta   90.00
_cell.angle_gamma   90.00
#
_symmetry.space_group_name_H-M   'P 1'
#
loop_
_entity.id
_entity.type
_entity.pdbx_description
1 polymer ?
#
loop_
_entity_poly.entity_id
_entity_poly.type
_entity_poly.pdbx_seq_one_letter_code
_entity_poly.pdbx_strand_id
1 'polypeptide(L)'
;MRKEKEAFLALSKDVQDEIVAEYFRQTPLAKTAVALKALRGAEYAHRLANKGFAPMEVFELLLGPVTVSVQIVHEVRESGKRLGFALRLRNASEAGYGSLYHNTCCSFRWLDDLTSATDRDDSDAFNGTHPAPLEKLGVTLHHETPRMNMDMTFMHRRVISMSDIAKMNGTWRFFSDEEIRAHPADVVESNWHQLEWVMDENRAEFGVLKGSFPAQLFSR
;
A
#
# COMPACT_ATOMS: atom_id res chain seq x y z
N MET A 1 -14.75 -7.68 -30.98
CA MET A 1 -13.59 -8.06 -30.11
C MET A 1 -12.33 -8.49 -30.86
N ARG A 2 -12.30 -9.56 -31.68
CA ARG A 2 -11.03 -10.03 -32.28
C ARG A 2 -10.38 -9.03 -33.26
N LYS A 3 -11.19 -8.40 -34.12
CA LYS A 3 -10.72 -7.35 -35.05
C LYS A 3 -10.29 -6.05 -34.34
N GLU A 4 -10.95 -5.69 -33.24
CA GLU A 4 -10.60 -4.50 -32.45
C GLU A 4 -9.29 -4.70 -31.68
N LYS A 5 -9.06 -5.93 -31.18
CA LYS A 5 -7.78 -6.32 -30.56
C LYS A 5 -6.62 -6.25 -31.56
N GLU A 6 -6.81 -6.79 -32.77
CA GLU A 6 -5.80 -6.76 -33.82
C GLU A 6 -5.51 -5.32 -34.29
N ALA A 7 -6.53 -4.46 -34.35
CA ALA A 7 -6.37 -3.04 -34.68
C ALA A 7 -5.65 -2.24 -33.60
N PHE A 8 -5.95 -2.48 -32.31
CA PHE A 8 -5.25 -1.82 -31.20
C PHE A 8 -3.77 -2.19 -31.15
N LEU A 9 -3.44 -3.47 -31.30
CA LEU A 9 -2.06 -3.96 -31.26
C LEU A 9 -1.21 -3.48 -32.47
N ALA A 10 -1.85 -3.02 -33.54
CA ALA A 10 -1.18 -2.48 -34.72
C ALA A 10 -0.81 -0.98 -34.58
N LEU A 11 -1.28 -0.29 -33.53
CA LEU A 11 -0.95 1.11 -33.25
C LEU A 11 0.48 1.24 -32.71
N SER A 12 1.07 2.43 -32.80
CA SER A 12 2.35 2.70 -32.12
C SER A 12 2.18 2.65 -30.60
N LYS A 13 3.26 2.34 -29.87
CA LYS A 13 3.23 2.21 -28.40
C LYS A 13 2.68 3.46 -27.71
N ASP A 14 3.11 4.65 -28.13
CA ASP A 14 2.64 5.92 -27.58
C ASP A 14 1.13 6.12 -27.74
N VAL A 15 0.56 5.69 -28.88
CA VAL A 15 -0.88 5.80 -29.16
C VAL A 15 -1.66 4.75 -28.37
N GLN A 16 -1.12 3.53 -28.24
CA GLN A 16 -1.70 2.52 -27.36
C GLN A 16 -1.75 3.02 -25.90
N ASP A 17 -0.66 3.64 -25.44
CA ASP A 17 -0.51 4.13 -24.08
C ASP A 17 -1.47 5.29 -23.79
N GLU A 18 -1.68 6.22 -24.74
CA GLU A 18 -2.65 7.31 -24.59
C GLU A 18 -4.11 6.80 -24.61
N ILE A 19 -4.43 5.81 -25.43
CA ILE A 19 -5.76 5.17 -25.44
C ILE A 19 -6.04 4.48 -24.11
N VAL A 20 -5.04 3.76 -23.57
CA VAL A 20 -5.15 3.11 -22.26
C VAL A 20 -5.30 4.16 -21.16
N ALA A 21 -4.49 5.22 -21.18
CA ALA A 21 -4.59 6.32 -20.23
C ALA A 21 -5.97 6.99 -20.26
N GLU A 22 -6.51 7.28 -21.44
CA GLU A 22 -7.85 7.87 -21.61
C GLU A 22 -8.95 6.95 -21.08
N TYR A 23 -8.85 5.64 -21.33
CA TYR A 23 -9.77 4.65 -20.74
C TYR A 23 -9.76 4.71 -19.21
N PHE A 24 -8.57 4.81 -18.58
CA PHE A 24 -8.46 4.95 -17.13
C PHE A 24 -8.96 6.31 -16.61
N ARG A 25 -8.81 7.40 -17.38
CA ARG A 25 -9.35 8.73 -17.02
C ARG A 25 -10.88 8.73 -16.99
N GLN A 26 -11.52 8.05 -17.95
CA GLN A 26 -12.98 8.05 -18.11
C GLN A 26 -13.70 6.98 -17.27
N THR A 27 -13.00 5.92 -16.86
CA THR A 27 -13.62 4.78 -16.18
C THR A 27 -13.62 4.97 -14.65
N PRO A 28 -14.76 4.81 -13.96
CA PRO A 28 -14.82 4.88 -12.51
C PRO A 28 -13.86 3.91 -11.82
N LEU A 29 -13.23 4.35 -10.72
CA LEU A 29 -12.17 3.63 -10.01
C LEU A 29 -12.54 2.18 -9.66
N ALA A 30 -13.79 1.94 -9.28
CA ALA A 30 -14.27 0.59 -8.95
C ALA A 30 -14.22 -0.38 -10.14
N LYS A 31 -14.41 0.10 -11.38
CA LYS A 31 -14.37 -0.72 -12.59
C LYS A 31 -12.95 -0.90 -13.12
N THR A 32 -12.11 0.14 -13.03
CA THR A 32 -10.67 0.02 -13.36
C THR A 32 -9.96 -0.92 -12.39
N ALA A 33 -10.34 -0.92 -11.11
CA ALA A 33 -9.82 -1.86 -10.11
C ALA A 33 -10.04 -3.34 -10.48
N VAL A 34 -11.12 -3.68 -11.16
CA VAL A 34 -11.39 -5.07 -11.62
C VAL A 34 -10.40 -5.48 -12.73
N ALA A 35 -10.18 -4.61 -13.73
CA ALA A 35 -9.23 -4.86 -14.81
C ALA A 35 -7.79 -4.96 -14.28
N LEU A 36 -7.42 -4.06 -13.37
CA LEU A 36 -6.13 -4.06 -12.70
C LEU A 36 -5.93 -5.31 -11.83
N LYS A 37 -6.97 -5.77 -11.12
CA LYS A 37 -6.93 -7.02 -10.34
C LYS A 37 -6.72 -8.24 -11.23
N ALA A 38 -7.35 -8.28 -12.40
CA ALA A 38 -7.15 -9.37 -13.37
C ALA A 38 -5.71 -9.41 -13.92
N LEU A 39 -5.15 -8.24 -14.24
CA LEU A 39 -3.75 -8.11 -14.70
C LEU A 39 -2.75 -8.53 -13.60
N ARG A 40 -3.00 -8.16 -12.34
CA ARG A 40 -2.21 -8.58 -11.18
C ARG A 40 -2.22 -10.09 -10.98
N GLY A 41 -3.40 -10.71 -11.05
CA GLY A 41 -3.51 -12.17 -10.91
C GLY A 41 -2.74 -12.94 -11.99
N ALA A 42 -2.73 -12.43 -13.23
CA ALA A 42 -1.97 -13.02 -14.32
C ALA A 42 -0.45 -12.90 -14.12
N GLU A 43 0.03 -11.75 -13.63
CA GLU A 43 1.45 -11.55 -13.34
C GLU A 43 1.93 -12.41 -12.17
N TYR A 44 1.14 -12.50 -11.10
CA TYR A 44 1.47 -13.34 -9.95
C TYR A 44 1.60 -14.81 -10.35
N ALA A 45 0.66 -15.32 -11.16
CA ALA A 45 0.74 -16.67 -11.71
C ALA A 45 2.00 -16.88 -12.56
N HIS A 46 2.41 -15.87 -13.34
CA HIS A 46 3.64 -15.91 -14.11
C HIS A 46 4.87 -15.96 -13.21
N ARG A 47 4.96 -15.11 -12.19
CA ARG A 47 6.08 -15.13 -11.23
C ARG A 47 6.19 -16.45 -10.49
N LEU A 48 5.07 -17.00 -10.03
CA LEU A 48 5.07 -18.32 -9.39
C LEU A 48 5.59 -19.41 -10.33
N ALA A 49 5.15 -19.40 -11.60
CA ALA A 49 5.61 -20.36 -12.59
C ALA A 49 7.08 -20.15 -13.02
N ASN A 50 7.58 -18.92 -12.91
CA ASN A 50 8.90 -18.52 -13.42
C ASN A 50 9.85 -18.06 -12.29
N LYS A 51 9.66 -18.59 -11.08
CA LYS A 51 10.57 -18.38 -9.94
C LYS A 51 10.87 -16.89 -9.64
N GLY A 52 9.83 -16.06 -9.69
CA GLY A 52 9.91 -14.63 -9.40
C GLY A 52 10.34 -13.75 -10.58
N PHE A 53 10.75 -14.32 -11.72
CA PHE A 53 11.07 -13.55 -12.92
C PHE A 53 9.79 -13.08 -13.63
N ALA A 54 9.73 -11.79 -13.96
CA ALA A 54 8.72 -11.21 -14.83
C ALA A 54 9.44 -10.42 -15.94
N PRO A 55 9.17 -10.70 -17.23
CA PRO A 55 9.73 -9.93 -18.35
C PRO A 55 9.38 -8.44 -18.25
N MET A 56 10.23 -7.58 -18.82
CA MET A 56 10.09 -6.12 -18.79
C MET A 56 8.73 -5.67 -19.36
N GLU A 57 8.25 -6.36 -20.38
CA GLU A 57 6.97 -6.11 -21.05
C GLU A 57 5.77 -6.39 -20.12
N VAL A 58 5.91 -7.32 -19.17
CA VAL A 58 4.90 -7.60 -18.13
C VAL A 58 4.95 -6.54 -17.02
N PHE A 59 6.14 -6.06 -16.69
CA PHE A 59 6.33 -4.96 -15.74
C PHE A 59 5.76 -3.64 -16.28
N GLU A 60 5.99 -3.33 -17.55
CA GLU A 60 5.47 -2.13 -18.22
C GLU A 60 3.94 -2.13 -18.36
N LEU A 61 3.31 -3.30 -18.49
CA LEU A 61 1.85 -3.44 -18.44
C LEU A 61 1.25 -3.09 -17.06
N LEU A 62 2.08 -2.98 -16.01
CA LEU A 62 1.70 -2.63 -14.64
C LEU A 62 2.09 -1.20 -14.24
N LEU A 63 2.81 -0.46 -15.10
CA LEU A 63 3.40 0.85 -14.78
C LEU A 63 2.43 2.03 -14.77
N GLY A 64 1.14 1.79 -14.59
CA GLY A 64 0.26 2.85 -14.14
C GLY A 64 -0.86 2.31 -13.28
N PRO A 65 -1.16 2.99 -12.19
CA PRO A 65 -0.50 2.74 -10.92
C PRO A 65 -1.49 2.10 -9.95
N VAL A 66 -1.03 1.07 -9.26
CA VAL A 66 -1.78 0.48 -8.14
C VAL A 66 -0.83 -0.18 -7.13
N THR A 67 0.37 -0.57 -7.57
CA THR A 67 1.42 -1.16 -6.74
C THR A 67 2.26 -0.13 -6.00
N VAL A 68 1.93 1.15 -6.14
CA VAL A 68 2.58 2.23 -5.41
C VAL A 68 1.56 2.80 -4.43
N SER A 69 1.93 2.93 -3.16
CA SER A 69 1.06 3.48 -2.13
C SER A 69 1.79 4.48 -1.24
N VAL A 70 1.04 5.36 -0.59
CA VAL A 70 1.49 6.10 0.58
C VAL A 70 0.87 5.44 1.80
N GLN A 71 1.64 5.35 2.87
CA GLN A 71 1.13 4.90 4.16
C GLN A 71 1.69 5.78 5.28
N ILE A 72 0.79 6.24 6.14
CA ILE A 72 1.12 7.00 7.34
C ILE A 72 1.00 6.09 8.57
N VAL A 73 2.09 5.97 9.32
CA VAL A 73 2.08 5.34 10.65
C VAL A 73 1.87 6.41 11.72
N HIS A 74 0.96 6.15 12.65
CA HIS A 74 0.67 7.06 13.76
C HIS A 74 1.40 6.58 15.01
N GLU A 75 2.62 7.10 15.22
CA GLU A 75 3.47 6.76 16.35
C GLU A 75 3.02 7.53 17.59
N VAL A 76 2.64 6.80 18.64
CA VAL A 76 2.19 7.41 19.90
C VAL A 76 3.38 7.68 20.80
N ARG A 77 3.58 8.94 21.17
CA ARG A 77 4.59 9.38 22.13
C ARG A 77 3.97 10.15 23.29
N GLU A 78 4.47 9.89 24.49
CA GLU A 78 4.18 10.70 25.68
C GLU A 78 5.50 11.15 26.31
N SER A 79 5.60 12.43 26.63
CA SER A 79 6.84 13.03 27.18
C SER A 79 8.11 12.71 26.36
N GLY A 80 7.97 12.61 25.03
CA GLY A 80 9.07 12.30 24.10
C GLY A 80 9.42 10.81 23.96
N LYS A 81 8.85 9.92 24.78
CA LYS A 81 9.08 8.47 24.70
C LYS A 81 8.05 7.81 23.79
N ARG A 82 8.50 6.95 22.86
CA ARG A 82 7.62 6.07 22.07
C ARG A 82 6.94 5.04 22.96
N LEU A 83 5.62 4.97 22.87
CA LEU A 83 4.79 3.98 23.55
C LEU A 83 4.33 2.87 22.61
N GLY A 84 4.12 3.18 21.33
CA GLY A 84 3.63 2.25 20.33
C GLY A 84 2.98 2.97 19.16
N PHE A 85 1.92 2.38 18.61
CA PHE A 85 1.25 2.88 17.40
C PHE A 85 -0.26 2.89 17.56
N ALA A 86 -0.93 3.87 16.95
CA ALA A 86 -2.37 3.86 16.77
C ALA A 86 -2.69 3.27 15.40
N LEU A 87 -3.53 2.24 15.36
CA LEU A 87 -3.99 1.59 14.14
C LEU A 87 -5.50 1.74 14.01
N ARG A 88 -5.96 1.95 12.78
CA ARG A 88 -7.39 2.06 12.46
C ARG A 88 -7.96 0.66 12.26
N LEU A 89 -9.20 0.44 12.67
CA LEU A 89 -9.95 -0.76 12.33
C LEU A 89 -10.55 -0.60 10.92
N ARG A 90 -10.29 -1.57 10.04
CA ARG A 90 -10.93 -1.61 8.72
C ARG A 90 -12.42 -1.90 8.85
N ASN A 91 -13.22 -1.18 8.08
CA ASN A 91 -14.64 -1.48 8.00
C ASN A 91 -14.84 -2.91 7.45
N ALA A 92 -15.86 -3.61 7.92
CA ALA A 92 -16.17 -4.97 7.48
C ALA A 92 -16.46 -5.05 5.96
N SER A 93 -16.83 -3.93 5.33
CA SER A 93 -17.07 -3.81 3.89
C SER A 93 -15.81 -3.61 3.04
N GLU A 94 -14.64 -3.41 3.65
CA GLU A 94 -13.40 -3.18 2.92
C GLU A 94 -12.75 -4.50 2.45
N ALA A 95 -12.42 -4.55 1.16
CA ALA A 95 -11.93 -5.76 0.52
C ALA A 95 -10.52 -6.19 1.01
N GLY A 96 -10.44 -7.43 1.49
CA GLY A 96 -9.20 -8.16 1.73
C GLY A 96 -8.78 -8.28 3.20
N TYR A 97 -9.32 -7.46 4.10
CA TYR A 97 -8.84 -7.36 5.50
C TYR A 97 -9.90 -6.80 6.47
N GLY A 98 -11.20 -6.96 6.17
CA GLY A 98 -12.26 -6.44 7.03
C GLY A 98 -12.11 -6.91 8.48
N SER A 99 -12.37 -6.02 9.44
CA SER A 99 -12.24 -6.27 10.88
C SER A 99 -10.80 -6.44 11.41
N LEU A 100 -9.77 -6.19 10.59
CA LEU A 100 -8.37 -6.11 11.06
C LEU A 100 -7.91 -4.67 11.22
N TYR A 101 -6.93 -4.46 12.09
CA TYR A 101 -6.28 -3.19 12.33
C TYR A 101 -5.17 -2.92 11.30
N HIS A 102 -5.04 -1.68 10.84
CA HIS A 102 -4.11 -1.29 9.79
C HIS A 102 -3.58 0.13 10.01
N ASN A 103 -2.45 0.44 9.36
CA ASN A 103 -2.03 1.82 9.14
C ASN A 103 -2.89 2.43 8.03
N THR A 104 -3.16 3.73 8.07
CA THR A 104 -3.82 4.40 6.93
C THR A 104 -2.95 4.26 5.71
N CYS A 105 -3.56 3.85 4.61
CA CYS A 105 -2.85 3.64 3.35
C CYS A 105 -3.75 4.05 2.20
N CYS A 106 -3.17 4.73 1.22
CA CYS A 106 -3.81 4.97 -0.06
C CYS A 106 -2.90 4.57 -1.22
N SER A 107 -3.47 3.90 -2.21
CA SER A 107 -2.78 3.64 -3.47
C SER A 107 -2.69 4.90 -4.32
N PHE A 108 -1.58 5.05 -5.04
CA PHE A 108 -1.45 6.04 -6.10
C PHE A 108 -2.47 5.74 -7.20
N ARG A 109 -3.04 6.81 -7.73
CA ARG A 109 -3.86 6.89 -8.95
C ARG A 109 -2.97 7.39 -10.09
N TRP A 110 -3.44 7.21 -11.32
CA TRP A 110 -2.68 7.46 -12.56
C TRP A 110 -2.05 8.86 -12.69
N LEU A 111 -2.60 9.84 -11.99
CA LEU A 111 -2.13 11.23 -12.03
C LEU A 111 -1.71 11.75 -10.66
N ASP A 112 -1.58 10.87 -9.67
CA ASP A 112 -1.12 11.30 -8.37
C ASP A 112 0.37 11.58 -8.41
N ASP A 113 0.74 12.70 -7.83
CA ASP A 113 2.06 12.88 -7.27
C ASP A 113 2.08 12.42 -5.80
N LEU A 114 3.28 12.38 -5.22
CA LEU A 114 3.45 11.95 -3.83
C LEU A 114 2.68 12.85 -2.87
N THR A 115 2.57 14.15 -3.15
CA THR A 115 1.88 15.11 -2.28
C THR A 115 0.39 14.83 -2.23
N SER A 116 -0.27 14.75 -3.38
CA SER A 116 -1.71 14.48 -3.48
C SER A 116 -2.09 13.09 -2.98
N ALA A 117 -1.23 12.08 -3.15
CA ALA A 117 -1.44 10.79 -2.50
C ALA A 117 -1.30 10.88 -0.97
N THR A 118 -0.29 11.58 -0.48
CA THR A 118 -0.07 11.79 0.96
C THR A 118 -1.21 12.54 1.60
N ASP A 119 -1.67 13.65 1.00
CA ASP A 119 -2.77 14.47 1.53
C ASP A 119 -4.07 13.68 1.66
N ARG A 120 -4.34 12.77 0.71
CA ARG A 120 -5.53 11.91 0.80
C ARG A 120 -5.42 10.87 1.88
N ASP A 121 -4.27 10.19 1.99
CA ASP A 121 -4.05 9.25 3.08
C ASP A 121 -4.15 9.96 4.43
N ASP A 122 -3.61 11.17 4.51
CA ASP A 122 -3.63 11.99 5.72
C ASP A 122 -5.05 12.42 6.12
N SER A 123 -5.85 12.82 5.13
CA SER A 123 -7.26 13.18 5.34
C SER A 123 -8.13 12.02 5.80
N ASP A 124 -7.71 10.77 5.54
CA ASP A 124 -8.41 9.58 6.01
C ASP A 124 -8.30 9.43 7.54
N ALA A 125 -7.15 9.82 8.12
CA ALA A 125 -6.92 9.77 9.55
C ALA A 125 -7.56 10.94 10.32
N PHE A 126 -7.47 12.16 9.77
CA PHE A 126 -7.88 13.40 10.44
C PHE A 126 -8.68 14.31 9.50
N ASN A 127 -9.71 14.97 10.05
CA ASN A 127 -10.36 16.09 9.38
C ASN A 127 -10.00 17.40 10.11
N GLY A 128 -9.47 18.39 9.39
CA GLY A 128 -9.13 19.70 9.95
C GLY A 128 -7.70 19.83 10.44
N THR A 129 -7.49 20.30 11.68
CA THR A 129 -6.13 20.62 12.18
C THR A 129 -5.39 19.35 12.60
N HIS A 130 -4.25 19.11 11.98
CA HIS A 130 -3.38 17.98 12.31
C HIS A 130 -2.51 18.28 13.54
N PRO A 131 -2.34 17.33 14.47
CA PRO A 131 -1.58 17.56 15.70
C PRO A 131 -0.08 17.72 15.47
N ALA A 132 0.47 17.10 14.41
CA ALA A 132 1.87 17.14 14.06
C ALA A 132 2.08 17.02 12.54
N PRO A 133 3.17 17.60 12.00
CA PRO A 133 3.55 17.42 10.59
C PRO A 133 3.89 15.96 10.29
N LEU A 134 3.81 15.60 9.01
CA LEU A 134 4.26 14.31 8.52
C LEU A 134 5.78 14.30 8.32
N GLU A 135 6.42 13.24 8.77
CA GLU A 135 7.84 12.98 8.57
C GLU A 135 8.00 11.84 7.56
N LYS A 136 8.85 12.05 6.54
CA LYS A 136 9.20 10.99 5.61
C LYS A 136 10.11 9.97 6.32
N LEU A 137 9.71 8.70 6.33
CA LEU A 137 10.52 7.61 6.90
C LEU A 137 11.38 6.92 5.85
N GLY A 138 10.85 6.71 4.64
CA GLY A 138 11.50 5.92 3.61
C GLY A 138 10.51 5.23 2.68
N VAL A 139 10.96 4.18 2.00
CA VAL A 139 10.16 3.37 1.06
C VAL A 139 10.29 1.90 1.44
N THR A 140 9.18 1.17 1.43
CA THR A 140 9.17 -0.28 1.63
C THR A 140 8.72 -1.00 0.37
N LEU A 141 9.30 -2.16 0.10
CA LEU A 141 8.82 -3.11 -0.88
C LEU A 141 8.35 -4.37 -0.15
N HIS A 142 7.10 -4.74 -0.32
CA HIS A 142 6.49 -5.87 0.38
C HIS A 142 5.43 -6.55 -0.49
N HIS A 143 5.00 -7.74 -0.09
CA HIS A 143 3.99 -8.50 -0.80
C HIS A 143 2.72 -8.61 0.06
N GLU A 144 1.57 -8.23 -0.50
CA GLU A 144 0.28 -8.40 0.16
C GLU A 144 -0.27 -9.79 -0.19
N THR A 145 0.02 -10.79 0.64
CA THR A 145 -0.31 -12.21 0.37
C THR A 145 -1.78 -12.43 -0.04
N PRO A 146 -2.81 -11.91 0.67
CA PRO A 146 -4.21 -12.03 0.26
C PRO A 146 -4.55 -11.40 -1.09
N ARG A 147 -3.81 -10.37 -1.50
CA ARG A 147 -4.05 -9.63 -2.75
C ARG A 147 -3.13 -10.05 -3.90
N MET A 148 -2.12 -10.87 -3.60
CA MET A 148 -1.20 -11.45 -4.57
C MET A 148 -0.48 -10.37 -5.40
N ASN A 149 -0.11 -9.26 -4.77
CA ASN A 149 0.61 -8.15 -5.39
C ASN A 149 1.82 -7.76 -4.56
N MET A 150 2.83 -7.25 -5.26
CA MET A 150 3.95 -6.54 -4.66
C MET A 150 3.61 -5.05 -4.61
N ASP A 151 3.77 -4.43 -3.44
CA ASP A 151 3.53 -3.02 -3.22
C ASP A 151 4.83 -2.30 -2.80
N MET A 152 5.08 -1.18 -3.45
CA MET A 152 6.09 -0.19 -3.12
C MET A 152 5.40 0.95 -2.36
N THR A 153 5.71 1.11 -1.09
CA THR A 153 5.00 2.04 -0.21
C THR A 153 5.92 3.12 0.31
N PHE A 154 5.56 4.37 0.04
CA PHE A 154 6.16 5.56 0.64
C PHE A 154 5.64 5.70 2.08
N MET A 155 6.53 5.46 3.03
CA MET A 155 6.22 5.43 4.45
C MET A 155 6.43 6.82 5.06
N HIS A 156 5.40 7.31 5.74
CA HIS A 156 5.45 8.52 6.55
C HIS A 156 5.09 8.22 8.00
N ARG A 157 5.55 9.08 8.91
CA ARG A 157 5.19 9.05 10.32
C ARG A 157 4.47 10.33 10.71
N ARG A 158 3.42 10.18 11.51
CA ARG A 158 2.92 11.24 12.38
C ARG A 158 3.16 10.86 13.84
N VAL A 159 3.76 11.76 14.60
CA VAL A 159 3.83 11.62 16.06
C VAL A 159 2.56 12.19 16.68
N ILE A 160 1.86 11.41 17.49
CA ILE A 160 0.63 11.82 18.19
C ILE A 160 0.69 11.48 19.68
N SER A 161 -0.21 12.08 20.47
CA SER A 161 -0.46 11.69 21.86
C SER A 161 -1.62 10.70 21.97
N MET A 162 -1.78 10.06 23.14
CA MET A 162 -2.96 9.23 23.40
C MET A 162 -4.27 10.02 23.28
N SER A 163 -4.23 11.31 23.62
CA SER A 163 -5.40 12.19 23.56
C SER A 163 -5.86 12.51 22.12
N ASP A 164 -4.97 12.36 21.14
CA ASP A 164 -5.29 12.64 19.75
C ASP A 164 -6.05 11.50 19.09
N ILE A 165 -5.87 10.26 19.57
CA ILE A 165 -6.58 9.08 19.06
C ILE A 165 -8.10 9.26 19.11
N ALA A 166 -8.60 9.88 20.19
CA ALA A 166 -10.03 10.17 20.37
C ALA A 166 -10.60 11.19 19.36
N LYS A 167 -9.73 11.91 18.64
CA LYS A 167 -10.09 12.93 17.65
C LYS A 167 -9.95 12.42 16.21
N MET A 168 -9.45 11.19 16.03
CA MET A 168 -9.21 10.59 14.71
C MET A 168 -10.52 10.05 14.11
N ASN A 169 -10.59 10.04 12.78
CA ASN A 169 -11.77 9.57 12.06
C ASN A 169 -11.84 8.04 12.07
N GLY A 170 -12.97 7.48 12.52
CA GLY A 170 -13.20 6.03 12.55
C GLY A 170 -12.84 5.39 13.88
N THR A 171 -12.70 4.07 13.89
CA THR A 171 -12.36 3.30 15.09
C THR A 171 -10.86 3.05 15.13
N TRP A 172 -10.22 3.44 16.23
CA TRP A 172 -8.77 3.30 16.41
C TRP A 172 -8.46 2.54 17.70
N ARG A 173 -7.34 1.82 17.70
CA ARG A 173 -6.77 1.15 18.87
C ARG A 173 -5.29 1.47 18.97
N PHE A 174 -4.83 1.72 20.20
CA PHE A 174 -3.42 1.76 20.54
C PHE A 174 -2.89 0.33 20.69
N PHE A 175 -1.72 0.09 20.09
CA PHE A 175 -0.91 -1.11 20.25
C PHE A 175 0.44 -0.72 20.82
N SER A 176 0.84 -1.29 21.95
CA SER A 176 2.16 -1.05 22.51
C SER A 176 3.26 -1.64 21.63
N ASP A 177 4.47 -1.11 21.81
CA ASP A 177 5.70 -1.68 21.23
C ASP A 177 5.83 -3.20 21.54
N GLU A 178 5.46 -3.66 22.75
CA GLU A 178 5.46 -5.08 23.09
C GLU A 178 4.38 -5.88 22.35
N GLU A 179 3.16 -5.34 22.23
CA GLU A 179 2.08 -5.98 21.48
C GLU A 179 2.46 -6.18 20.02
N ILE A 180 3.03 -5.15 19.37
CA ILE A 180 3.49 -5.26 17.97
C ILE A 180 4.59 -6.31 17.83
N ARG A 181 5.59 -6.34 18.72
CA ARG A 181 6.65 -7.37 18.68
C ARG A 181 6.12 -8.79 18.89
N ALA A 182 4.98 -8.94 19.57
CA ALA A 182 4.30 -10.23 19.74
C ALA A 182 3.54 -10.71 18.49
N HIS A 183 3.55 -9.93 17.39
CA HIS A 183 2.87 -10.21 16.13
C HIS A 183 1.37 -10.51 16.32
N PRO A 184 0.58 -9.47 16.63
CA PRO A 184 -0.83 -9.64 16.97
C PRO A 184 -1.64 -10.03 15.72
N ALA A 185 -2.44 -11.10 15.84
CA ALA A 185 -3.18 -11.67 14.72
C ALA A 185 -4.33 -10.79 14.20
N ASP A 186 -4.72 -9.75 14.96
CA ASP A 186 -5.76 -8.79 14.58
C ASP A 186 -5.22 -7.58 13.81
N VAL A 187 -3.92 -7.55 13.49
CA VAL A 187 -3.28 -6.56 12.61
C VAL A 187 -3.05 -7.15 11.23
N VAL A 188 -3.24 -6.35 10.18
CA VAL A 188 -2.90 -6.75 8.80
C VAL A 188 -1.41 -7.09 8.72
N GLU A 189 -1.09 -8.32 8.28
CA GLU A 189 0.27 -8.87 8.29
C GLU A 189 1.31 -8.00 7.57
N SER A 190 0.98 -7.45 6.39
CA SER A 190 1.90 -6.54 5.68
C SER A 190 2.16 -5.25 6.47
N ASN A 191 1.14 -4.74 7.18
CA ASN A 191 1.29 -3.59 8.05
C ASN A 191 2.09 -3.91 9.31
N TRP A 192 1.97 -5.11 9.86
CA TRP A 192 2.83 -5.55 10.95
C TRP A 192 4.31 -5.53 10.55
N HIS A 193 4.66 -6.12 9.40
CA HIS A 193 6.04 -6.07 8.90
C HIS A 193 6.55 -4.63 8.68
N GLN A 194 5.69 -3.73 8.22
CA GLN A 194 6.08 -2.31 8.09
C GLN A 194 6.32 -1.68 9.46
N LEU A 195 5.49 -1.98 10.46
CA LEU A 195 5.68 -1.49 11.82
C LEU A 195 6.98 -2.03 12.44
N GLU A 196 7.29 -3.31 12.25
CA GLU A 196 8.60 -3.87 12.66
C GLU A 196 9.76 -3.09 12.04
N TRP A 197 9.67 -2.80 10.74
CA TRP A 197 10.67 -1.98 10.04
C TRP A 197 10.74 -0.55 10.59
N VAL A 198 9.61 0.10 10.89
CA VAL A 198 9.59 1.44 11.51
C VAL A 198 10.20 1.43 12.92
N MET A 199 9.99 0.34 13.67
CA MET A 199 10.47 0.20 15.04
C MET A 199 11.99 0.05 15.14
N ASP A 200 12.66 -0.37 14.06
CA ASP A 200 14.11 -0.44 13.95
C ASP A 200 14.72 0.96 13.78
N GLU A 201 15.52 1.37 14.77
CA GLU A 201 16.22 2.66 14.78
C GLU A 201 17.32 2.74 13.71
N ASN A 202 17.82 1.59 13.24
CA ASN A 202 18.88 1.49 12.24
C ASN A 202 18.35 1.06 10.86
N ARG A 203 17.03 1.15 10.64
CA ARG A 203 16.41 0.78 9.36
C ARG A 203 17.02 1.56 8.20
N ALA A 204 17.20 0.89 7.06
CA ALA A 204 17.58 1.56 5.82
C ALA A 204 16.43 2.42 5.27
N GLU A 205 16.72 3.49 4.53
CA GLU A 205 15.69 4.33 3.87
C GLU A 205 14.84 3.52 2.87
N PHE A 206 15.41 2.48 2.26
CA PHE A 206 14.69 1.52 1.42
C PHE A 206 14.69 0.14 2.08
N GLY A 207 13.51 -0.39 2.42
CA GLY A 207 13.34 -1.68 3.09
C GLY A 207 12.63 -2.72 2.23
N VAL A 208 13.24 -3.89 2.02
CA VAL A 208 12.54 -5.06 1.45
C VAL A 208 12.04 -5.94 2.60
N LEU A 209 10.73 -6.02 2.78
CA LEU A 209 10.11 -6.70 3.93
C LEU A 209 10.04 -8.21 3.67
N LYS A 210 11.16 -8.90 3.83
CA LYS A 210 11.35 -10.31 3.41
C LYS A 210 10.29 -11.29 3.93
N GLY A 211 9.75 -11.07 5.13
CA GLY A 211 8.69 -11.92 5.71
C GLY A 211 7.35 -11.84 4.99
N SER A 212 7.09 -10.76 4.25
CA SER A 212 5.83 -10.56 3.51
C SER A 212 5.72 -11.39 2.23
N PHE A 213 6.82 -11.98 1.76
CA PHE A 213 6.87 -12.67 0.47
C PHE A 213 6.62 -14.18 0.62
N PRO A 214 5.85 -14.81 -0.30
CA PRO A 214 5.68 -16.26 -0.31
C PRO A 214 7.02 -17.00 -0.36
N ALA A 215 7.19 -18.05 0.46
CA ALA A 215 8.40 -18.86 0.52
C ALA A 215 8.83 -19.44 -0.85
N GLN A 216 7.85 -19.67 -1.73
CA GLN A 216 8.03 -20.16 -3.09
C GLN A 216 8.80 -19.19 -3.99
N LEU A 217 8.85 -17.90 -3.66
CA LEU A 217 9.67 -16.92 -4.38
C LEU A 217 11.16 -17.00 -4.01
N PHE A 218 11.51 -17.76 -2.96
CA PHE A 218 12.88 -17.84 -2.43
C PHE A 218 13.57 -19.19 -2.66
N SER A 219 12.87 -20.21 -3.18
CA SER A 219 13.48 -21.50 -3.50
C SER A 219 14.29 -21.41 -4.79
N ARG A 220 15.62 -21.54 -4.70
CA ARG A 220 16.55 -21.62 -5.84
C ARG A 220 16.35 -22.94 -6.60
#